data_AF-A0A2T4YPQ1-F1
#
_entry.id   AF-A0A2T4YPQ1-F1
#
_cell.length_a   1.000
_cell.length_b   1.000
_cell.length_c   1.000
_cell.angle_alpha   90.00
_cell.angle_beta   90.00
_cell.angle_gamma   90.00
#
_symmetry.space_group_name_H-M   'P 1'
#
loop_
_entity.id
_entity.type
_entity.pdbx_description
1 polymer ?
#
loop_
_entity_poly.entity_id
_entity_poly.type
_entity_poly.pdbx_seq_one_letter_code
_entity_poly.pdbx_strand_id
1 'polypeptide(L)'
;MSSSKARYALLITANLLSIATGTVAHAQTDSIAKLPKFLSKLLSTEKRSLGSAVENLDVAGAKLGMSPEQVRSALKAGGFTPQATDPIQSSWSALVADKIAERGVTKLDNSKVSMFTMASGPQGERIEVWYSATPQGARANSVLYRLPTNRMEKSTFLSGVKAKYGRPTVDNGNSSLYCSPGEQKCVSYDNKQFPYLAIAADYSYYEVSLRNGMRYSDDYRADMAKAIEIAAPKSAKTSF
;
A
#
# COMPACT_ATOMS: atom_id res chain seq x y z
N MET A 1 54.92 -29.39 -46.54
CA MET A 1 56.08 -28.68 -47.14
C MET A 1 55.55 -27.45 -47.87
N SER A 2 56.32 -26.35 -47.87
CA SER A 2 55.94 -24.95 -48.18
C SER A 2 55.35 -24.21 -46.96
N SER A 3 56.10 -23.52 -46.09
CA SER A 3 57.08 -22.41 -46.23
C SER A 3 56.47 -21.10 -46.73
N SER A 4 56.15 -20.19 -45.81
CA SER A 4 56.69 -18.83 -45.90
C SER A 4 56.62 -18.09 -44.56
N LYS A 5 57.80 -17.64 -44.12
CA LYS A 5 58.04 -16.73 -43.01
C LYS A 5 57.92 -15.29 -43.53
N ALA A 6 57.38 -14.36 -42.75
CA ALA A 6 57.90 -12.99 -42.72
C ALA A 6 57.47 -12.27 -41.43
N ARG A 7 58.47 -11.77 -40.71
CA ARG A 7 58.42 -10.85 -39.57
C ARG A 7 58.71 -9.45 -40.10
N TYR A 8 58.06 -8.40 -39.58
CA TYR A 8 58.58 -7.02 -39.42
C TYR A 8 57.66 -6.35 -38.38
N ALA A 9 58.06 -6.12 -37.13
CA ALA A 9 59.00 -5.12 -36.60
C ALA A 9 58.46 -3.67 -36.63
N LEU A 10 57.92 -3.27 -35.46
CA LEU A 10 58.10 -2.01 -34.73
C LEU A 10 58.32 -0.70 -35.51
N LEU A 11 57.45 0.29 -35.27
CA LEU A 11 57.85 1.69 -35.20
C LEU A 11 56.97 2.44 -34.18
N ILE A 12 57.65 2.90 -33.12
CA ILE A 12 57.17 3.80 -32.09
C ILE A 12 57.30 5.22 -32.66
N THR A 13 56.21 5.99 -32.65
CA THR A 13 56.28 7.45 -32.64
C THR A 13 55.33 7.99 -31.58
N ALA A 14 55.93 8.61 -30.56
CA ALA A 14 55.25 9.44 -29.59
C ALA A 14 54.82 10.75 -30.27
N ASN A 15 53.61 11.21 -29.98
CA ASN A 15 53.27 12.63 -30.08
C ASN A 15 52.48 13.04 -28.83
N LEU A 16 53.01 14.07 -28.19
CA LEU A 16 52.51 14.73 -26.99
C LEU A 16 51.56 15.87 -27.38
N LEU A 17 50.58 16.07 -26.49
CA LEU A 17 49.87 17.32 -26.17
C LEU A 17 48.84 17.90 -27.17
N SER A 18 47.57 17.85 -26.78
CA SER A 18 46.84 19.07 -26.37
C SER A 18 45.56 18.73 -25.60
N ILE A 19 45.36 19.47 -24.52
CA ILE A 19 44.21 19.42 -23.62
C ILE A 19 43.01 20.06 -24.33
N ALA A 20 41.89 19.35 -24.41
CA ALA A 20 40.58 19.94 -24.63
C ALA A 20 39.58 19.26 -23.69
N THR A 21 39.10 20.04 -22.73
CA THR A 21 37.96 19.76 -21.87
C THR A 21 36.73 19.44 -22.73
N GLY A 22 36.31 18.18 -22.73
CA GLY A 22 35.10 17.72 -23.41
C GLY A 22 34.25 16.90 -22.45
N THR A 23 33.24 17.55 -21.90
CA THR A 23 32.19 17.03 -21.04
C THR A 23 31.50 15.82 -21.68
N VAL A 24 31.62 14.64 -21.08
CA VAL A 24 30.79 13.47 -21.41
C VAL A 24 29.51 13.56 -20.59
N ALA A 25 28.43 14.06 -21.20
CA ALA A 25 27.09 13.97 -20.64
C ALA A 25 26.06 13.99 -21.77
N HIS A 26 25.81 12.84 -22.40
CA HIS A 26 24.58 12.60 -23.17
C HIS A 26 24.15 11.15 -22.93
N ALA A 27 23.73 10.87 -21.69
CA ALA A 27 22.98 9.68 -21.34
C ALA A 27 21.54 10.11 -21.02
N GLN A 28 20.60 9.65 -21.85
CA GLN A 28 19.20 9.41 -21.50
C GLN A 28 18.49 10.47 -20.64
N THR A 29 18.12 11.62 -21.23
CA THR A 29 17.24 12.61 -20.59
C THR A 29 15.84 12.71 -21.20
N ASP A 30 15.47 11.89 -22.18
CA ASP A 30 14.19 12.08 -22.90
C ASP A 30 13.06 11.10 -22.57
N SER A 31 13.20 10.26 -21.54
CA SER A 31 12.13 9.31 -21.14
C SER A 31 11.51 9.54 -19.76
N ILE A 32 11.90 10.60 -19.04
CA ILE A 32 11.37 10.91 -17.69
C ILE A 32 10.20 11.91 -17.75
N ALA A 33 10.04 12.66 -18.85
CA ALA A 33 9.08 13.76 -18.97
C ALA A 33 7.58 13.35 -19.08
N LYS A 34 7.27 12.04 -19.09
CA LYS A 34 5.89 11.51 -19.13
C LYS A 34 5.54 10.61 -17.95
N LEU A 35 6.30 10.66 -16.86
CA LEU A 35 5.91 9.96 -15.63
C LEU A 35 4.92 10.82 -14.84
N PRO A 36 3.77 10.27 -14.40
CA PRO A 36 2.86 10.92 -13.48
C PRO A 36 3.58 11.47 -12.24
N LYS A 37 3.14 12.61 -11.69
CA LYS A 37 3.75 13.21 -10.48
C LYS A 37 3.81 12.25 -9.27
N PHE A 38 2.92 11.27 -9.21
CA PHE A 38 2.98 10.19 -8.22
C PHE A 38 4.19 9.27 -8.46
N LEU A 39 4.49 8.92 -9.71
CA LEU A 39 5.65 8.11 -10.08
C LEU A 39 6.97 8.88 -9.93
N SER A 40 7.01 10.19 -10.19
CA SER A 40 8.20 10.99 -9.87
C SER A 40 8.41 11.13 -8.36
N LYS A 41 7.34 11.27 -7.57
CA LYS A 41 7.42 11.27 -6.10
C LYS A 41 7.81 9.89 -5.54
N LEU A 42 7.37 8.80 -6.18
CA LEU A 42 7.79 7.43 -5.88
C LEU A 42 9.29 7.20 -6.14
N LEU A 43 9.81 7.76 -7.23
CA LEU A 43 11.20 7.61 -7.63
C LEU A 43 12.15 8.60 -6.92
N SER A 44 11.65 9.73 -6.41
CA SER A 44 12.40 10.73 -5.64
C SER A 44 12.37 10.53 -4.12
N THR A 45 11.77 9.45 -3.60
CA THR A 45 11.80 9.21 -2.15
C THR A 45 13.16 8.62 -1.76
N GLU A 46 13.89 9.38 -0.94
CA GLU A 46 15.13 8.98 -0.26
C GLU A 46 15.09 7.53 0.21
N LYS A 47 16.23 6.87 0.02
CA LYS A 47 16.60 5.51 0.44
C LYS A 47 16.21 5.24 1.90
N ARG A 48 14.94 4.89 2.17
CA ARG A 48 14.52 4.42 3.48
C ARG A 48 15.01 2.99 3.66
N SER A 49 15.94 2.88 4.61
CA SER A 49 16.44 1.68 5.26
C SER A 49 15.42 0.53 5.35
N LEU A 50 15.93 -0.67 5.11
CA LEU A 50 15.32 -1.96 5.50
C LEU A 50 14.72 -1.85 6.91
N GLY A 51 13.42 -2.10 7.05
CA GLY A 51 12.74 -2.18 8.36
C GLY A 51 11.57 -1.24 8.60
N SER A 52 10.97 -0.58 7.59
CA SER A 52 9.70 0.12 7.81
C SER A 52 8.62 -0.89 8.12
N ALA A 53 8.19 -0.93 9.38
CA ALA A 53 7.12 -1.80 9.83
C ALA A 53 5.84 -1.53 8.99
N VAL A 54 5.17 -2.59 8.53
CA VAL A 54 4.17 -2.51 7.44
C VAL A 54 3.00 -1.60 7.81
N GLU A 55 2.70 -1.48 9.11
CA GLU A 55 1.74 -0.53 9.66
C GLU A 55 1.99 0.94 9.27
N ASN A 56 3.22 1.30 8.90
CA ASN A 56 3.61 2.65 8.51
C ASN A 56 3.58 2.90 7.00
N LEU A 57 3.40 1.85 6.20
CA LEU A 57 3.32 1.95 4.74
C LEU A 57 2.04 2.68 4.32
N ASP A 58 2.12 3.34 3.18
CA ASP A 58 0.96 3.95 2.52
C ASP A 58 0.75 3.40 1.12
N VAL A 59 -0.50 3.38 0.69
CA VAL A 59 -0.90 3.13 -0.69
C VAL A 59 -1.59 4.39 -1.20
N ALA A 60 -0.97 5.06 -2.17
CA ALA A 60 -1.38 6.39 -2.65
C ALA A 60 -1.61 7.43 -1.52
N GLY A 61 -0.77 7.40 -0.48
CA GLY A 61 -0.88 8.30 0.69
C GLY A 61 -1.84 7.83 1.79
N ALA A 62 -2.74 6.87 1.52
CA ALA A 62 -3.62 6.31 2.53
C ALA A 62 -2.91 5.24 3.37
N LYS A 63 -3.08 5.30 4.69
CA LYS A 63 -2.49 4.38 5.67
C LYS A 63 -3.56 3.73 6.54
N LEU A 64 -3.21 2.59 7.13
CA LEU A 64 -4.01 1.95 8.17
C LEU A 64 -4.18 2.91 9.37
N GLY A 65 -5.34 2.87 10.03
CA GLY A 65 -5.67 3.71 11.18
C GLY A 65 -6.08 5.17 10.88
N MET A 66 -5.92 5.65 9.63
CA MET A 66 -6.39 6.99 9.26
C MET A 66 -7.92 7.12 9.39
N SER A 67 -8.40 8.31 9.76
CA SER A 67 -9.83 8.65 9.68
C SER A 67 -10.25 8.90 8.22
N PRO A 68 -11.55 8.88 7.89
CA PRO A 68 -12.04 9.18 6.55
C PRO A 68 -11.56 10.54 6.00
N GLU A 69 -11.51 11.58 6.84
CA GLU A 69 -11.07 12.92 6.45
C GLU A 69 -9.58 12.93 6.12
N GLN A 70 -8.77 12.23 6.93
CA GLN A 70 -7.34 12.07 6.70
C GLN A 70 -7.08 11.32 5.39
N VAL A 71 -7.83 10.24 5.13
CA VAL A 71 -7.75 9.50 3.86
C VAL A 71 -8.12 10.39 2.69
N ARG A 72 -9.26 11.08 2.73
CA ARG A 72 -9.69 11.97 1.63
C ARG A 72 -8.65 13.06 1.35
N SER A 73 -8.05 13.63 2.39
CA SER A 73 -6.97 14.62 2.27
C SER A 73 -5.72 14.01 1.62
N ALA A 74 -5.28 12.84 2.10
CA ALA A 74 -4.11 12.15 1.56
C ALA A 74 -4.29 11.75 0.09
N LEU A 75 -5.47 11.23 -0.28
CA LEU A 75 -5.81 10.85 -1.65
C LEU A 75 -5.79 12.07 -2.58
N LYS A 76 -6.39 13.20 -2.16
CA LYS A 76 -6.33 14.46 -2.92
C LYS A 76 -4.89 14.96 -3.09
N ALA A 77 -4.07 14.90 -2.03
CA ALA A 77 -2.66 15.25 -2.12
C ALA A 77 -1.86 14.31 -3.06
N GLY A 78 -2.34 13.07 -3.23
CA GLY A 78 -1.84 12.09 -4.20
C GLY A 78 -2.34 12.30 -5.64
N GLY A 79 -3.22 13.28 -5.88
CA GLY A 79 -3.80 13.55 -7.20
C GLY A 79 -5.02 12.68 -7.55
N PHE A 80 -5.61 12.00 -6.57
CA PHE A 80 -6.85 11.26 -6.75
C PHE A 80 -8.06 12.16 -6.51
N THR A 81 -9.17 11.79 -7.12
CA THR A 81 -10.47 12.44 -6.95
C THR A 81 -11.39 11.50 -6.16
N PRO A 82 -11.57 11.71 -4.84
CA PRO A 82 -12.54 10.97 -4.06
C PRO A 82 -13.96 11.19 -4.54
N GLN A 83 -14.82 10.19 -4.40
CA GLN A 83 -16.24 10.35 -4.62
C GLN A 83 -16.84 11.39 -3.68
N ALA A 84 -17.91 12.06 -4.13
CA ALA A 84 -18.54 13.15 -3.39
C ALA A 84 -18.98 12.70 -1.98
N THR A 85 -19.56 11.51 -1.88
CA THR A 85 -20.03 10.90 -0.64
C THR A 85 -19.44 9.51 -0.46
N ASP A 86 -19.20 9.16 0.80
CA ASP A 86 -18.76 7.82 1.18
C ASP A 86 -19.99 7.03 1.66
N PRO A 87 -20.14 5.75 1.25
CA PRO A 87 -21.14 4.88 1.86
C PRO A 87 -20.93 4.79 3.37
N ILE A 88 -22.02 4.57 4.12
CA ILE A 88 -22.04 4.63 5.58
C ILE A 88 -22.39 3.28 6.21
N GLN A 89 -21.93 3.08 7.45
CA GLN A 89 -22.22 1.93 8.31
C GLN A 89 -22.61 2.40 9.71
N SER A 90 -23.12 1.50 10.56
CA SER A 90 -23.34 1.81 11.97
C SER A 90 -22.04 2.20 12.66
N SER A 91 -22.10 3.24 13.50
CA SER A 91 -20.98 3.64 14.35
C SER A 91 -20.68 2.56 15.40
N TRP A 92 -19.55 2.67 16.09
CA TRP A 92 -19.23 1.75 17.20
C TRP A 92 -20.31 1.77 18.28
N SER A 93 -20.78 2.95 18.69
CA SER A 93 -21.80 3.07 19.72
C SER A 93 -23.15 2.53 19.26
N ALA A 94 -23.50 2.70 17.97
CA ALA A 94 -24.67 2.07 17.37
C ALA A 94 -24.57 0.54 17.36
N LEU A 95 -23.42 -0.02 16.98
CA LEU A 95 -23.19 -1.47 17.01
C LEU A 95 -23.28 -2.04 18.44
N VAL A 96 -22.74 -1.33 19.43
CA VAL A 96 -22.89 -1.71 20.84
C VAL A 96 -24.35 -1.60 21.28
N ALA A 97 -25.05 -0.52 20.93
CA ALA A 97 -26.45 -0.29 21.26
C ALA A 97 -27.36 -1.40 20.68
N ASP A 98 -27.15 -1.78 19.43
CA ASP A 98 -27.87 -2.87 18.77
C ASP A 98 -27.67 -4.19 19.54
N LYS A 99 -26.44 -4.48 19.98
CA LYS A 99 -26.11 -5.71 20.71
C LYS A 99 -26.63 -5.74 22.14
N ILE A 100 -26.72 -4.60 22.83
CA ILE A 100 -27.37 -4.54 24.16
C ILE A 100 -28.90 -4.53 24.04
N ALA A 101 -29.46 -4.07 22.91
CA ALA A 101 -30.90 -4.13 22.69
C ALA A 101 -31.41 -5.57 22.58
N GLU A 102 -30.61 -6.47 22.01
CA GLU A 102 -30.84 -7.93 22.06
C GLU A 102 -30.94 -8.46 23.52
N ARG A 103 -30.41 -7.73 24.51
CA ARG A 103 -30.46 -8.06 25.94
C ARG A 103 -31.56 -7.29 26.71
N GLY A 104 -32.53 -6.71 26.00
CA GLY A 104 -33.68 -6.02 26.60
C GLY A 104 -33.43 -4.54 26.96
N VAL A 105 -32.35 -3.93 26.45
CA VAL A 105 -32.08 -2.50 26.63
C VAL A 105 -32.70 -1.68 25.50
N THR A 106 -33.59 -0.74 25.80
CA THR A 106 -34.36 -0.01 24.77
C THR A 106 -33.67 1.22 24.18
N LYS A 107 -32.45 1.56 24.61
CA LYS A 107 -31.74 2.73 24.08
C LYS A 107 -31.06 2.39 22.76
N LEU A 108 -31.70 2.80 21.66
CA LEU A 108 -31.17 2.67 20.31
C LEU A 108 -30.26 3.86 19.97
N ASP A 109 -29.10 3.57 19.39
CA ASP A 109 -28.21 4.55 18.76
C ASP A 109 -28.14 4.22 17.27
N ASN A 110 -28.57 5.16 16.42
CA ASN A 110 -28.59 4.98 14.97
C ASN A 110 -27.47 5.77 14.27
N SER A 111 -26.49 6.28 15.02
CA SER A 111 -25.39 7.06 14.47
C SER A 111 -24.59 6.25 13.44
N LYS A 112 -24.13 6.95 12.40
CA LYS A 112 -23.45 6.36 11.25
C LYS A 112 -22.07 6.96 11.08
N VAL A 113 -21.16 6.15 10.54
CA VAL A 113 -19.80 6.54 10.16
C VAL A 113 -19.49 6.02 8.76
N SER A 114 -18.48 6.56 8.08
CA SER A 114 -18.09 6.08 6.76
C SER A 114 -17.69 4.60 6.77
N MET A 115 -18.11 3.87 5.75
CA MET A 115 -17.83 2.45 5.52
C MET A 115 -16.57 2.26 4.66
N PHE A 116 -16.47 3.01 3.56
CA PHE A 116 -15.27 3.07 2.74
C PHE A 116 -15.24 4.37 1.93
N THR A 117 -14.04 4.79 1.52
CA THR A 117 -13.83 5.87 0.55
C THR A 117 -13.34 5.29 -0.76
N MET A 118 -13.96 5.68 -1.87
CA MET A 118 -13.46 5.41 -3.22
C MET A 118 -12.87 6.67 -3.84
N ALA A 119 -11.77 6.52 -4.57
CA ALA A 119 -11.24 7.59 -5.41
C ALA A 119 -10.73 7.05 -6.75
N SER A 120 -10.79 7.89 -7.78
CA SER A 120 -10.21 7.60 -9.09
C SER A 120 -8.98 8.46 -9.31
N GLY A 121 -7.92 7.89 -9.88
CA GLY A 121 -6.71 8.62 -10.24
C GLY A 121 -6.64 8.93 -11.74
N PRO A 122 -5.67 9.77 -12.14
CA PRO A 122 -5.57 10.30 -13.50
C PRO A 122 -5.30 9.25 -14.58
N GLN A 123 -4.77 8.07 -14.24
CA GLN A 123 -4.48 6.99 -15.20
C GLN A 123 -5.62 5.96 -15.32
N GLY A 124 -6.81 6.26 -14.76
CA GLY A 124 -7.90 5.29 -14.67
C GLY A 124 -7.68 4.24 -13.57
N GLU A 125 -6.76 4.51 -12.66
CA GLU A 125 -6.62 3.75 -11.42
C GLU A 125 -7.77 4.03 -10.45
N ARG A 126 -8.08 3.03 -9.62
CA ARG A 126 -9.08 3.12 -8.58
C ARG A 126 -8.45 2.75 -7.25
N ILE A 127 -8.80 3.50 -6.21
CA ILE A 127 -8.44 3.17 -4.84
C ILE A 127 -9.70 3.09 -3.98
N GLU A 128 -9.71 2.10 -3.10
CA GLU A 128 -10.78 1.83 -2.14
C GLU A 128 -10.16 1.65 -0.77
N VAL A 129 -10.60 2.45 0.19
CA VAL A 129 -10.12 2.42 1.57
C VAL A 129 -11.28 2.04 2.47
N TRP A 130 -11.23 0.86 3.07
CA TRP A 130 -12.26 0.37 3.96
C TRP A 130 -12.00 0.78 5.39
N TYR A 131 -13.08 1.01 6.13
CA TYR A 131 -13.05 1.43 7.51
C TYR A 131 -13.71 0.40 8.43
N SER A 132 -13.10 0.17 9.58
CA SER A 132 -13.78 -0.39 10.73
C SER A 132 -14.37 0.74 11.58
N ALA A 133 -15.62 0.58 12.05
CA ALA A 133 -16.17 1.46 13.07
C ALA A 133 -15.50 1.11 14.41
N THR A 134 -14.73 2.02 15.00
CA THR A 134 -13.99 1.84 16.27
C THR A 134 -14.50 2.82 17.33
N PRO A 135 -14.13 2.68 18.63
CA PRO A 135 -14.49 3.67 19.64
C PRO A 135 -14.06 5.10 19.30
N GLN A 136 -13.00 5.27 18.50
CA GLN A 136 -12.49 6.57 18.05
C GLN A 136 -13.03 7.01 16.69
N GLY A 137 -14.14 6.41 16.23
CA GLY A 137 -14.76 6.65 14.92
C GLY A 137 -14.34 5.62 13.85
N ALA A 138 -14.66 5.90 12.59
CA ALA A 138 -14.20 5.08 11.46
C ALA A 138 -12.67 5.16 11.32
N ARG A 139 -12.01 4.01 11.17
CA ARG A 139 -10.54 3.90 11.01
C ARG A 139 -10.19 2.96 9.88
N ALA A 140 -9.26 3.37 9.02
CA ALA A 140 -8.84 2.59 7.86
C ALA A 140 -8.29 1.23 8.30
N ASN A 141 -8.89 0.15 7.80
CA ASN A 141 -8.49 -1.22 8.11
C ASN A 141 -7.92 -1.97 6.91
N SER A 142 -8.19 -1.48 5.70
CA SER A 142 -7.56 -1.94 4.47
C SER A 142 -7.58 -0.86 3.40
N VAL A 143 -6.58 -0.92 2.54
CA VAL A 143 -6.45 -0.08 1.35
C VAL A 143 -6.23 -1.00 0.16
N LEU A 144 -6.97 -0.75 -0.91
CA LEU A 144 -6.90 -1.49 -2.16
C LEU A 144 -6.74 -0.51 -3.31
N TYR A 145 -5.61 -0.56 -3.99
CA TYR A 145 -5.34 0.15 -5.24
C TYR A 145 -5.35 -0.82 -6.41
N ARG A 146 -6.02 -0.42 -7.50
CA ARG A 146 -6.09 -1.17 -8.76
C ARG A 146 -5.75 -0.28 -9.94
N LEU A 147 -4.85 -0.74 -10.78
CA LEU A 147 -4.48 -0.14 -12.06
C LEU A 147 -4.84 -1.11 -13.19
N PRO A 148 -5.65 -0.72 -14.19
CA PRO A 148 -5.89 -1.57 -15.35
C PRO A 148 -4.59 -1.89 -16.08
N THR A 149 -4.39 -3.15 -16.49
CA THR A 149 -3.12 -3.61 -17.11
C THR A 149 -2.79 -2.92 -18.43
N ASN A 150 -3.79 -2.43 -19.15
CA ASN A 150 -3.59 -1.66 -20.38
C ASN A 150 -3.06 -0.23 -20.16
N ARG A 151 -2.86 0.20 -18.90
CA ARG A 151 -2.36 1.54 -18.56
C ARG A 151 -0.85 1.58 -18.30
N MET A 152 -0.24 0.44 -18.01
CA MET A 152 1.18 0.37 -17.65
C MET A 152 1.77 -1.00 -17.98
N GLU A 153 3.02 -1.03 -18.40
CA GLU A 153 3.77 -2.27 -18.52
C GLU A 153 4.00 -2.92 -17.16
N LYS A 154 3.86 -4.25 -17.08
CA LYS A 154 3.99 -5.00 -15.83
C LYS A 154 5.35 -4.80 -15.15
N SER A 155 6.42 -4.81 -15.93
CA SER A 155 7.78 -4.60 -15.43
C SER A 155 7.95 -3.21 -14.81
N THR A 156 7.36 -2.18 -15.42
CA THR A 156 7.33 -0.81 -14.90
C THR A 156 6.57 -0.72 -13.59
N PHE A 157 5.38 -1.37 -13.51
CA PHE A 157 4.61 -1.43 -12.27
C PHE A 157 5.39 -2.09 -11.14
N LEU A 158 5.93 -3.30 -11.37
CA LEU A 158 6.67 -4.05 -10.35
C LEU A 158 7.96 -3.33 -9.92
N SER A 159 8.66 -2.68 -10.86
CA SER A 159 9.83 -1.85 -10.54
C SER A 159 9.45 -0.66 -9.66
N GLY A 160 8.37 0.04 -9.98
CA GLY A 160 7.86 1.17 -9.17
C GLY A 160 7.44 0.75 -7.76
N VAL A 161 6.79 -0.42 -7.63
CA VAL A 161 6.45 -1.03 -6.33
C VAL A 161 7.72 -1.31 -5.52
N LYS A 162 8.73 -1.96 -6.12
CA LYS A 162 10.01 -2.26 -5.45
C LYS A 162 10.78 -1.00 -5.06
N ALA A 163 10.74 0.03 -5.89
CA ALA A 163 11.32 1.34 -5.57
C ALA A 163 10.63 1.98 -4.35
N LYS A 164 9.30 1.87 -4.25
CA LYS A 164 8.54 2.45 -3.15
C LYS A 164 8.70 1.70 -1.82
N TYR A 165 8.47 0.39 -1.86
CA TYR A 165 8.31 -0.42 -0.66
C TYR A 165 9.58 -1.22 -0.31
N GLY A 166 10.60 -1.15 -1.17
CA GLY A 166 11.84 -1.91 -1.01
C GLY A 166 11.68 -3.39 -1.35
N ARG A 167 12.54 -4.22 -0.76
CA ARG A 167 12.58 -5.66 -1.01
C ARG A 167 11.42 -6.36 -0.30
N PRO A 168 10.57 -7.13 -1.02
CA PRO A 168 9.52 -7.91 -0.39
C PRO A 168 10.07 -9.06 0.45
N THR A 169 9.25 -9.55 1.37
CA THR A 169 9.54 -10.77 2.15
C THR A 169 9.41 -12.02 1.28
N VAL A 170 8.40 -12.05 0.40
CA VAL A 170 8.19 -13.11 -0.61
C VAL A 170 7.99 -12.47 -1.97
N ASP A 171 8.64 -13.00 -3.00
CA ASP A 171 8.49 -12.58 -4.39
C ASP A 171 8.48 -13.82 -5.29
N ASN A 172 7.46 -13.94 -6.14
CA ASN A 172 7.37 -15.00 -7.15
C ASN A 172 7.38 -14.44 -8.59
N GLY A 173 7.75 -13.17 -8.76
CA GLY A 173 7.85 -12.49 -10.06
C GLY A 173 6.54 -11.85 -10.54
N ASN A 174 5.39 -12.42 -10.18
CA ASN A 174 4.07 -11.85 -10.51
C ASN A 174 3.40 -11.19 -9.29
N SER A 175 3.89 -11.53 -8.12
CA SER A 175 3.20 -11.35 -6.88
C SER A 175 4.26 -11.18 -5.79
N SER A 176 4.07 -10.16 -4.96
CA SER A 176 5.01 -9.85 -3.87
C SER A 176 4.25 -9.63 -2.57
N LEU A 177 4.89 -9.98 -1.46
CA LEU A 177 4.32 -9.86 -0.12
C LEU A 177 5.34 -9.24 0.83
N TYR A 178 4.90 -8.26 1.59
CA TYR A 178 5.65 -7.60 2.64
C TYR A 178 4.92 -7.85 3.96
N CYS A 179 5.53 -8.58 4.88
CA CYS A 179 4.95 -8.89 6.18
C CYS A 179 5.57 -8.03 7.29
N SER A 180 4.76 -7.64 8.28
CA SER A 180 5.28 -7.00 9.49
C SER A 180 6.26 -7.91 10.26
N PRO A 181 7.21 -7.32 11.01
CA PRO A 181 8.01 -8.05 11.98
C PRO A 181 7.12 -8.82 12.98
N GLY A 182 7.51 -10.05 13.33
CA GLY A 182 6.74 -10.91 14.24
C GLY A 182 5.77 -11.87 13.54
N GLU A 183 5.54 -11.73 12.23
CA GLU A 183 4.81 -12.72 11.44
C GLU A 183 5.59 -14.04 11.37
N GLN A 184 5.02 -15.12 11.91
CA GLN A 184 5.69 -16.43 11.95
C GLN A 184 5.75 -17.10 10.57
N LYS A 185 4.74 -16.87 9.72
CA LYS A 185 4.62 -17.47 8.39
C LYS A 185 4.27 -16.44 7.33
N CYS A 186 5.31 -15.87 6.72
CA CYS A 186 5.18 -15.05 5.52
C CYS A 186 5.45 -15.91 4.27
N VAL A 187 4.50 -16.79 3.90
CA VAL A 187 4.67 -17.74 2.77
C VAL A 187 3.49 -17.80 1.80
N SER A 188 2.32 -17.28 2.18
CA SER A 188 1.10 -17.25 1.37
C SER A 188 0.32 -15.95 1.60
N TYR A 189 -0.68 -15.65 0.78
CA TYR A 189 -1.55 -14.48 0.97
C TYR A 189 -2.56 -14.62 2.11
N ASP A 190 -2.79 -15.85 2.56
CA ASP A 190 -3.80 -16.17 3.56
C ASP A 190 -3.25 -16.07 4.99
N ASN A 191 -4.16 -15.88 5.94
CA ASN A 191 -3.94 -16.06 7.38
C ASN A 191 -2.76 -15.26 7.98
N LYS A 192 -2.57 -14.01 7.54
CA LYS A 192 -1.57 -13.11 8.15
C LYS A 192 -2.07 -12.59 9.48
N GLN A 193 -1.26 -12.72 10.53
CA GLN A 193 -1.62 -12.25 11.86
C GLN A 193 -1.46 -10.74 11.96
N PHE A 194 -0.41 -10.20 11.35
CA PHE A 194 -0.04 -8.79 11.45
C PHE A 194 -0.33 -8.03 10.16
N PRO A 195 -0.20 -6.68 10.17
CA PRO A 195 -0.32 -5.91 8.96
C PRO A 195 0.61 -6.39 7.84
N TYR A 196 0.10 -6.36 6.62
CA TYR A 196 0.84 -6.81 5.45
C TYR A 196 0.47 -6.01 4.20
N LEU A 197 1.41 -5.93 3.26
CA LEU A 197 1.22 -5.35 1.94
C LEU A 197 1.37 -6.47 0.90
N ALA A 198 0.34 -6.67 0.10
CA ALA A 198 0.27 -7.63 -0.98
C ALA A 198 0.28 -6.90 -2.34
N ILE A 199 1.06 -7.41 -3.26
CA ILE A 199 1.14 -6.97 -4.65
C ILE A 199 0.74 -8.15 -5.51
N ALA A 200 -0.16 -7.93 -6.47
CA ALA A 200 -0.53 -8.90 -7.48
C ALA A 200 -0.53 -8.22 -8.85
N ALA A 201 0.22 -8.76 -9.80
CA ALA A 201 0.27 -8.29 -11.18
C ALA A 201 -0.38 -9.32 -12.11
N ASP A 202 -1.70 -9.46 -11.95
CA ASP A 202 -2.55 -10.39 -12.68
C ASP A 202 -2.98 -9.81 -14.04
N TYR A 203 -3.76 -10.59 -14.80
CA TYR A 203 -4.13 -10.25 -16.18
C TYR A 203 -5.05 -9.02 -16.33
N SER A 204 -5.97 -8.80 -15.40
CA SER A 204 -6.99 -7.74 -15.53
C SER A 204 -6.59 -6.43 -14.82
N TYR A 205 -5.91 -6.54 -13.68
CA TYR A 205 -5.44 -5.40 -12.91
C TYR A 205 -4.10 -5.69 -12.26
N TYR A 206 -3.31 -4.65 -12.09
CA TYR A 206 -2.27 -4.64 -11.08
C TYR A 206 -2.83 -4.11 -9.77
N GLU A 207 -2.60 -4.85 -8.70
CA GLU A 207 -3.17 -4.61 -7.39
C GLU A 207 -2.09 -4.33 -6.35
N VAL A 208 -2.37 -3.37 -5.48
CA VAL A 208 -1.61 -3.12 -4.25
C VAL A 208 -2.62 -3.10 -3.10
N SER A 209 -2.50 -4.05 -2.17
CA SER A 209 -3.40 -4.19 -1.02
C SER A 209 -2.64 -4.10 0.29
N LEU A 210 -3.01 -3.15 1.15
CA LEU A 210 -2.50 -2.99 2.51
C LEU A 210 -3.60 -3.37 3.50
N ARG A 211 -3.34 -4.28 4.45
CA ARG A 211 -4.36 -4.83 5.35
C ARG A 211 -3.81 -5.01 6.78
N ASN A 212 -4.68 -4.93 7.79
CA ASN A 212 -4.32 -5.06 9.21
C ASN A 212 -3.96 -6.49 9.69
N GLY A 213 -4.34 -7.53 8.95
CA GLY A 213 -4.19 -8.94 9.39
C GLY A 213 -5.30 -9.41 10.34
N MET A 214 -5.27 -10.68 10.72
CA MET A 214 -6.30 -11.37 11.52
C MET A 214 -6.31 -10.91 12.98
N ARG A 215 -5.15 -10.59 13.57
CA ARG A 215 -5.07 -10.16 14.97
C ARG A 215 -5.90 -8.92 15.21
N TYR A 216 -5.93 -8.00 14.25
CA TYR A 216 -6.80 -6.83 14.32
C TYR A 216 -8.29 -7.21 14.41
N SER A 217 -8.73 -8.22 13.66
CA SER A 217 -10.11 -8.70 13.75
C SER A 217 -10.41 -9.38 15.10
N ASP A 218 -9.43 -10.07 15.68
CA ASP A 218 -9.55 -10.69 17.00
C ASP A 218 -9.63 -9.62 18.11
N ASP A 219 -8.71 -8.66 18.09
CA ASP A 219 -8.68 -7.53 19.01
C ASP A 219 -9.96 -6.69 18.89
N TYR A 220 -10.44 -6.44 17.67
CA TYR A 220 -11.71 -5.76 17.41
C TYR A 220 -12.91 -6.47 18.04
N ARG A 221 -12.99 -7.79 17.89
CA ARG A 221 -14.07 -8.60 18.49
C ARG A 221 -13.99 -8.59 20.02
N ALA A 222 -12.79 -8.68 20.58
CA ALA A 222 -12.57 -8.63 22.02
C ALA A 222 -12.97 -7.27 22.60
N ASP A 223 -12.58 -6.17 21.95
CA ASP A 223 -12.95 -4.81 22.36
C ASP A 223 -14.46 -4.57 22.25
N MET A 224 -15.11 -5.10 21.21
CA MET A 224 -16.56 -5.00 21.05
C MET A 224 -17.29 -5.76 22.15
N ALA A 225 -16.89 -7.01 22.42
CA ALA A 225 -17.44 -7.81 23.50
C ALA A 225 -17.28 -7.10 24.86
N LYS A 226 -16.10 -6.54 25.13
CA LYS A 226 -15.84 -5.75 26.34
C LYS A 226 -16.74 -4.52 26.42
N ALA A 227 -16.93 -3.78 25.32
CA ALA A 227 -17.81 -2.61 25.30
C ALA A 227 -19.26 -2.98 25.58
N ILE A 228 -19.74 -4.09 25.01
CA ILE A 228 -21.08 -4.64 25.27
C ILE A 228 -21.24 -5.00 26.75
N GLU A 229 -20.27 -5.70 27.36
CA GLU A 229 -20.33 -6.07 28.78
C GLU A 229 -20.28 -4.85 29.72
N ILE A 230 -19.54 -3.80 29.35
CA ILE A 230 -19.53 -2.55 30.11
C ILE A 230 -20.91 -1.88 30.03
N ALA A 231 -21.48 -1.79 28.83
CA ALA A 231 -22.74 -1.10 28.57
C ALA A 231 -24.00 -1.87 29.00
N ALA A 232 -23.92 -3.20 29.15
CA ALA A 232 -25.04 -4.02 29.60
C ALA A 232 -25.52 -3.61 31.01
N PRO A 233 -26.83 -3.63 31.30
CA PRO A 233 -27.35 -3.38 32.64
C PRO A 233 -26.86 -4.48 33.59
N LYS A 234 -26.69 -4.16 34.88
CA LYS A 234 -26.20 -5.13 35.89
C LYS A 234 -27.00 -6.44 35.94
N SER A 235 -28.30 -6.37 35.67
CA SER A 235 -29.21 -7.52 35.61
C SER A 235 -29.02 -8.43 34.39
N ALA A 236 -28.26 -7.98 33.37
CA ALA A 236 -27.95 -8.72 32.15
C ALA A 236 -26.44 -8.96 31.96
N LYS A 237 -25.63 -8.63 32.97
CA LYS A 237 -24.24 -9.10 33.05
C LYS A 237 -24.31 -10.55 33.55
N THR A 238 -23.49 -11.44 32.99
CA THR A 238 -23.46 -12.91 33.23
C THR A 238 -24.61 -13.73 32.63
N SER A 239 -24.66 -13.79 31.29
CA SER A 239 -25.22 -14.95 30.58
C SER A 239 -24.26 -15.34 29.44
N PHE A 240 -23.19 -16.06 29.80
CA PHE A 240 -22.35 -16.83 28.89
C PHE A 240 -22.23 -18.25 29.44
#